data_AF-A0A359JJY1-F1
#
_entry.id   AF-A0A359JJY1-F1
#
_cell.length_a   1.000
_cell.length_b   1.000
_cell.length_c   1.000
_cell.angle_alpha   90.00
_cell.angle_beta   90.00
_cell.angle_gamma   90.00
#
_symmetry.space_group_name_H-M   'P 1'
#
loop_
_entity.id
_entity.type
_entity.pdbx_description
1 polymer ?
#
loop_
_entity_poly.entity_id
_entity_poly.type
_entity_poly.pdbx_seq_one_letter_code
_entity_poly.pdbx_strand_id
1 'polypeptide(L)'
;AKKPAAKKAAPAKKAAPAKKAAPAKKAAAKKAPAKKAAAKKPAAKKLGKIIIEIDGQQIDIKAIEKKAAKLGGDVYVVTAEKKIFDTNGNAVELF
;
A
#
# COMPACT_ATOMS: atom_id res chain seq x y z
N ALA A 1 74.43 39.11 23.42
CA ALA A 1 73.85 40.12 22.50
C ALA A 1 74.10 39.72 21.05
N LYS A 2 73.17 40.09 20.14
CA LYS A 2 73.21 40.07 18.67
C LYS A 2 72.93 38.76 17.89
N LYS A 3 71.66 38.64 17.43
CA LYS A 3 71.22 38.24 16.07
C LYS A 3 71.66 39.32 15.04
N PRO A 4 71.56 39.23 13.68
CA PRO A 4 70.97 38.20 12.78
C PRO A 4 71.86 37.80 11.55
N ALA A 5 71.71 36.60 10.97
CA ALA A 5 70.91 36.23 9.78
C ALA A 5 71.06 37.08 8.50
N ALA A 6 71.54 36.47 7.39
CA ALA A 6 70.90 36.40 6.04
C ALA A 6 71.89 36.34 4.85
N LYS A 7 71.83 35.27 4.03
CA LYS A 7 71.99 35.24 2.54
C LYS A 7 71.80 33.78 2.07
N LYS A 8 70.65 33.34 1.53
CA LYS A 8 70.05 33.53 0.18
C LYS A 8 70.94 33.04 -0.98
N ALA A 9 70.69 31.83 -1.47
CA ALA A 9 70.58 31.48 -2.90
C ALA A 9 70.12 30.02 -3.06
N ALA A 10 69.26 29.80 -4.04
CA ALA A 10 68.40 28.62 -4.23
C ALA A 10 69.06 27.49 -5.03
N PRO A 11 68.70 26.21 -4.79
CA PRO A 11 69.05 25.13 -5.70
C PRO A 11 67.90 24.78 -6.67
N ALA A 12 68.33 24.63 -7.93
CA ALA A 12 67.94 23.59 -8.86
C ALA A 12 66.44 23.36 -9.15
N LYS A 13 66.01 23.97 -10.26
CA LYS A 13 64.85 23.56 -11.05
C LYS A 13 65.09 22.13 -11.58
N LYS A 14 64.33 21.14 -11.10
CA LYS A 14 64.28 19.80 -11.68
C LYS A 14 62.85 19.45 -12.10
N ALA A 15 62.76 18.82 -13.26
CA ALA A 15 61.59 18.57 -14.06
C ALA A 15 60.47 17.78 -13.36
N ALA A 16 59.25 17.99 -13.88
CA ALA A 16 57.97 17.52 -13.38
C ALA A 16 57.85 15.99 -13.21
N PRO A 17 57.20 15.53 -12.12
CA PRO A 17 56.56 14.22 -12.08
C PRO A 17 55.11 14.32 -12.54
N ALA A 18 54.80 13.51 -13.53
CA ALA A 18 53.45 13.20 -13.95
C ALA A 18 52.68 12.46 -12.84
N LYS A 19 51.36 12.75 -12.79
CA LYS A 19 50.28 11.78 -12.55
C LYS A 19 50.10 11.24 -11.11
N LYS A 20 49.07 11.76 -10.39
CA LYS A 20 47.89 10.97 -9.95
C LYS A 20 46.91 11.74 -9.04
N ALA A 21 45.63 11.46 -9.28
CA ALA A 21 44.50 11.40 -8.35
C ALA A 21 44.10 12.68 -7.59
N ALA A 22 43.15 13.43 -8.17
CA ALA A 22 42.17 14.14 -7.36
C ALA A 22 41.00 13.18 -7.05
N PRO A 23 40.54 13.11 -5.79
CA PRO A 23 39.54 12.16 -5.36
C PRO A 23 38.17 12.49 -5.95
N ALA A 24 37.48 11.41 -6.32
CA ALA A 24 36.06 11.31 -6.58
C ALA A 24 35.25 12.56 -6.20
N LYS A 25 34.82 13.31 -7.21
CA LYS A 25 33.62 14.11 -7.10
C LYS A 25 32.48 13.11 -6.92
N LYS A 26 32.23 12.70 -5.66
CA LYS A 26 30.97 12.08 -5.27
C LYS A 26 29.92 13.05 -5.74
N ALA A 27 29.25 12.70 -6.84
CA ALA A 27 27.90 13.16 -7.04
C ALA A 27 27.19 12.84 -5.72
N ALA A 28 26.91 13.86 -4.93
CA ALA A 28 25.80 13.78 -4.01
C ALA A 28 24.61 13.55 -4.93
N ALA A 29 24.33 12.28 -5.24
CA ALA A 29 23.00 11.84 -5.52
C ALA A 29 22.23 12.28 -4.28
N LYS A 30 21.70 13.51 -4.32
CA LYS A 30 20.52 13.85 -3.56
C LYS A 30 19.63 12.66 -3.82
N LYS A 31 19.49 11.81 -2.81
CA LYS A 31 18.33 10.95 -2.71
C LYS A 31 17.19 11.94 -2.69
N ALA A 32 16.69 12.28 -3.88
CA ALA A 32 15.31 12.64 -4.02
C ALA A 32 14.59 11.61 -3.16
N PRO A 33 13.73 12.00 -2.20
CA PRO A 33 12.88 11.02 -1.56
C PRO A 33 12.26 10.29 -2.73
N ALA A 34 12.67 9.02 -2.89
CA ALA A 34 12.12 8.18 -3.92
C ALA A 34 10.64 8.34 -3.67
N LYS A 35 9.97 9.01 -4.60
CA LYS A 35 8.53 9.12 -4.61
C LYS A 35 8.16 7.68 -4.84
N LYS A 36 8.08 6.94 -3.74
CA LYS A 36 7.39 5.70 -3.61
C LYS A 36 6.00 6.19 -3.95
N ALA A 37 5.68 6.12 -5.23
CA ALA A 37 4.33 5.95 -5.67
C ALA A 37 3.92 4.75 -4.82
N ALA A 38 3.32 5.05 -3.67
CA ALA A 38 2.38 4.16 -3.07
C ALA A 38 1.50 3.86 -4.27
N ALA A 39 1.68 2.66 -4.83
CA ALA A 39 0.70 2.08 -5.70
C ALA A 39 -0.57 2.24 -4.88
N LYS A 40 -1.35 3.27 -5.20
CA LYS A 40 -2.65 3.51 -4.60
C LYS A 40 -3.40 2.30 -5.08
N LYS A 41 -3.34 1.23 -4.29
CA LYS A 41 -4.21 0.08 -4.41
C LYS A 41 -5.57 0.72 -4.61
N PRO A 42 -6.24 0.53 -5.76
CA PRO A 42 -7.55 1.14 -5.97
C PRO A 42 -8.34 0.78 -4.73
N ALA A 43 -8.75 1.80 -3.96
CA ALA A 43 -9.55 1.58 -2.78
C ALA A 43 -10.76 0.81 -3.29
N ALA A 44 -10.89 -0.45 -2.86
CA ALA A 44 -12.02 -1.27 -3.24
C ALA A 44 -13.26 -0.44 -2.93
N LYS A 45 -13.98 -0.04 -3.96
CA LYS A 45 -15.16 0.80 -3.83
C LYS A 45 -16.07 0.04 -2.88
N LYS A 46 -16.29 0.56 -1.67
CA LYS A 46 -17.15 -0.08 -0.68
C LYS A 46 -18.49 -0.30 -1.39
N LEU A 47 -18.85 -1.57 -1.63
CA LEU A 47 -20.20 -1.87 -2.06
C LEU A 47 -21.12 -1.32 -0.97
N GLY A 48 -22.15 -0.59 -1.39
CA GLY A 48 -23.23 -0.18 -0.51
C GLY A 48 -23.98 -1.39 0.04
N LYS A 49 -25.11 -1.15 0.70
CA LYS A 49 -26.02 -2.24 1.03
C LYS A 49 -26.53 -2.91 -0.24
N ILE A 50 -26.60 -4.23 -0.21
CA ILE A 50 -27.23 -5.01 -1.27
C ILE A 50 -28.65 -5.30 -0.81
N ILE A 51 -29.62 -4.80 -1.57
CA ILE A 51 -31.05 -4.96 -1.34
C ILE A 51 -31.58 -5.88 -2.43
N ILE A 52 -32.38 -6.85 -2.04
CA ILE A 52 -33.10 -7.75 -2.93
C ILE A 52 -34.57 -7.35 -2.86
N GLU A 53 -35.19 -7.09 -4.01
CA GLU A 53 -36.62 -6.81 -4.10
C GLU A 53 -37.35 -8.05 -4.61
N ILE A 54 -38.37 -8.47 -3.88
CA ILE A 54 -39.23 -9.61 -4.23
C ILE A 54 -40.67 -9.14 -4.03
N ASP A 55 -41.47 -9.16 -5.10
CA ASP A 55 -42.87 -8.73 -5.09
C ASP A 55 -43.11 -7.34 -4.46
N GLY A 56 -42.22 -6.39 -4.74
CA GLY A 56 -42.31 -5.02 -4.22
C GLY A 56 -41.86 -4.85 -2.75
N GLN A 57 -41.43 -5.93 -2.10
CA GLN A 57 -40.83 -5.87 -0.76
C GLN A 57 -39.31 -5.94 -0.85
N GLN A 58 -38.63 -5.02 -0.20
CA GLN A 58 -37.17 -4.92 -0.18
C GLN A 58 -36.59 -5.56 1.07
N ILE A 59 -35.54 -6.38 0.89
CA ILE A 59 -34.81 -7.01 1.99
C ILE A 59 -33.29 -6.88 1.82
N ASP A 60 -32.63 -6.42 2.87
CA ASP A 60 -31.17 -6.37 2.96
C ASP A 60 -30.57 -7.77 3.18
N ILE A 61 -29.41 -8.05 2.59
CA ILE A 61 -28.68 -9.33 2.83
C ILE A 61 -28.49 -9.60 4.33
N LYS A 62 -28.16 -8.57 5.13
CA LYS A 62 -28.00 -8.72 6.59
C LYS A 62 -29.30 -9.16 7.29
N ALA A 63 -30.46 -8.75 6.77
CA ALA A 63 -31.74 -9.18 7.32
C ALA A 63 -32.01 -10.66 6.96
N ILE A 64 -31.65 -11.08 5.74
CA ILE A 64 -31.69 -12.48 5.32
C ILE A 64 -30.79 -13.32 6.23
N GLU A 65 -29.54 -12.90 6.46
CA GLU A 65 -28.61 -13.60 7.36
C GLU A 65 -29.18 -13.74 8.78
N LYS A 66 -29.78 -12.67 9.32
CA LYS A 66 -30.39 -12.71 10.65
C LYS A 66 -31.58 -13.67 10.73
N LYS A 67 -32.38 -13.78 9.67
CA LYS A 67 -33.48 -14.75 9.59
C LYS A 67 -32.95 -16.18 9.41
N ALA A 68 -31.96 -16.36 8.53
CA ALA A 68 -31.27 -17.62 8.28
C ALA A 68 -30.56 -18.18 9.52
N ALA A 69 -30.09 -17.32 10.43
CA ALA A 69 -29.45 -17.74 11.68
C ALA A 69 -30.36 -18.60 12.57
N LYS A 70 -31.68 -18.58 12.37
CA LYS A 70 -32.63 -19.47 13.06
C LYS A 70 -32.54 -20.93 12.59
N LEU A 71 -32.11 -21.14 11.35
CA LEU A 71 -31.96 -22.47 10.77
C LEU A 71 -30.58 -23.06 11.05
N GLY A 72 -29.55 -22.21 11.04
CA GLY A 72 -28.16 -22.63 11.22
C GLY A 72 -27.60 -23.34 9.98
N GLY A 73 -26.28 -23.23 9.80
CA GLY A 73 -25.59 -23.86 8.66
C GLY A 73 -25.83 -23.16 7.32
N ASP A 74 -25.58 -23.89 6.24
CA ASP A 74 -25.80 -23.41 4.88
C ASP A 74 -27.29 -23.35 4.55
N VAL A 75 -27.69 -22.23 3.97
CA VAL A 75 -29.08 -21.96 3.59
C VAL A 75 -29.20 -21.52 2.15
N TYR A 76 -30.35 -21.79 1.54
CA TYR A 76 -30.71 -21.26 0.22
C TYR A 76 -32.01 -20.47 0.30
N VAL A 77 -32.12 -19.44 -0.54
CA VAL A 77 -33.30 -18.57 -0.62
C VAL A 77 -34.13 -18.96 -1.83
N VAL A 78 -35.40 -19.30 -1.61
CA VAL A 78 -36.37 -19.54 -2.68
C VAL A 78 -37.28 -18.33 -2.78
N THR A 79 -37.02 -17.50 -3.77
CA THR A 79 -37.72 -16.22 -3.95
C THR A 79 -39.19 -16.41 -4.34
N ALA A 80 -39.51 -17.47 -5.09
CA ALA A 80 -40.88 -17.82 -5.46
C ALA A 80 -41.76 -18.16 -4.24
N GLU A 81 -41.18 -18.81 -3.23
CA GLU A 81 -41.88 -19.18 -1.99
C GLU A 81 -41.71 -18.14 -0.88
N LYS A 82 -40.87 -17.12 -1.11
CA LYS A 82 -40.46 -16.13 -0.09
C LYS A 82 -39.98 -16.81 1.19
N LYS A 83 -39.12 -17.82 1.06
CA LYS A 83 -38.60 -18.60 2.19
C LYS A 83 -37.09 -18.82 2.08
N ILE A 84 -36.46 -18.87 3.25
CA ILE A 84 -35.10 -19.37 3.45
C ILE A 84 -35.23 -20.82 3.87
N PHE A 85 -34.50 -21.72 3.24
CA PHE A 85 -34.45 -23.13 3.58
C PHE A 85 -33.06 -23.53 4.01
N ASP A 86 -32.97 -24.49 4.94
CA ASP A 86 -31.71 -25.17 5.25
C ASP A 86 -31.56 -26.46 4.42
N THR A 87 -30.42 -27.10 4.61
CA THR A 87 -30.11 -28.41 4.00
C THR A 87 -30.97 -29.56 4.53
N ASN A 88 -31.71 -29.35 5.62
CA ASN A 88 -32.59 -30.35 6.23
C ASN A 88 -34.07 -30.18 5.81
N GLY A 89 -34.39 -29.15 5.01
CA GLY A 89 -35.75 -28.83 4.57
C GLY A 89 -36.54 -27.95 5.55
N ASN A 90 -35.94 -27.49 6.65
CA ASN A 90 -36.57 -26.51 7.53
C ASN A 90 -36.58 -25.14 6.86
N ALA A 91 -37.66 -24.37 7.08
CA ALA A 91 -37.86 -23.10 6.42
C ALA A 91 -38.17 -21.94 7.39
N VAL A 92 -37.73 -20.74 7.03
CA VAL A 92 -38.18 -19.48 7.64
C VAL A 92 -38.66 -18.51 6.58
N GLU A 93 -39.68 -17.74 6.90
CA GLU A 93 -40.25 -16.72 6.01
C GLU A 93 -39.28 -15.55 5.75
N LEU A 94 -39.13 -15.14 4.48
CA LEU A 94 -38.21 -14.07 4.07
C LEU A 94 -38.68 -12.70 4.55
N PHE A 95 -39.97 -12.40 4.47
CA PHE A 95 -40.59 -11.14 4.92
C PHE A 95 -41.35 -11.35 6.21
#